data_AF-X0B0N4-F1
#
_entry.id   AF-X0B0N4-F1
#
_cell.length_a   1.000
_cell.length_b   1.000
_cell.length_c   1.000
_cell.angle_alpha   90.00
_cell.angle_beta   90.00
_cell.angle_gamma   90.00
#
_symmetry.space_group_name_H-M   'P 1'
#
loop_
_entity.id
_entity.type
_entity.pdbx_description
1 polymer ?
#
loop_
_entity_poly.entity_id
_entity_poly.type
_entity_poly.pdbx_seq_one_letter_code
_entity_poly.pdbx_strand_id
1 'polypeptide(L)'
;MLSKVSGTRNGTRAPFAVDVQRAERNDGHYYNSGIFLAQSYLRYQGEKFNARFDANCYLHILDKIDSHDIARVRYPSLSDDEAILKVLSQIRKPALVVGAPTDGLYPPSEQIFLSQGLKNATFATLQSDGGHDAFLIQGEQSNELLRSFFGLDPDL
;
A
#
# COMPACT_ATOMS: atom_id res chain seq x y z
N MET A 1 31.66 -2.29 16.25
CA MET A 1 31.51 -2.59 17.69
C MET A 1 30.02 -2.45 18.03
N LEU A 2 29.21 -3.44 17.67
CA LEU A 2 27.76 -3.43 17.91
C LEU A 2 27.50 -4.10 19.26
N SER A 3 26.94 -3.34 20.19
CA SER A 3 26.65 -3.78 21.54
C SER A 3 25.53 -4.82 21.54
N LYS A 4 25.73 -5.90 22.29
CA LYS A 4 24.70 -6.88 22.65
C LYS A 4 23.66 -6.16 23.51
N VAL A 5 22.44 -5.99 23.01
CA VAL A 5 21.29 -5.68 23.87
C VAL A 5 20.79 -7.00 24.46
N SER A 6 21.23 -7.28 25.68
CA SER A 6 20.67 -8.31 26.55
C SER A 6 19.40 -7.76 27.20
N GLY A 7 18.23 -8.23 26.75
CA GLY A 7 16.94 -7.92 27.36
C GLY A 7 16.25 -9.19 27.84
N THR A 8 16.25 -9.44 29.15
CA THR A 8 15.42 -10.46 29.80
C THR A 8 14.10 -9.86 30.26
N ARG A 9 13.00 -10.50 29.84
CA ARG A 9 11.70 -10.71 30.50
C ARG A 9 10.94 -9.48 31.06
N ASN A 10 9.97 -9.01 30.28
CA ASN A 10 8.54 -8.96 30.63
C ASN A 10 7.79 -8.20 29.52
N GLY A 11 7.04 -8.93 28.69
CA GLY A 11 6.25 -8.33 27.62
C GLY A 11 5.52 -9.41 26.84
N THR A 12 4.22 -9.25 26.68
CA THR A 12 3.31 -10.11 25.93
C THR A 12 3.95 -10.51 24.61
N ARG A 13 4.12 -11.82 24.39
CA ARG A 13 4.71 -12.35 23.17
C ARG A 13 3.89 -11.86 21.98
N ALA A 14 4.54 -11.24 20.99
CA ALA A 14 3.83 -10.85 19.78
C ALA A 14 3.20 -12.10 19.15
N PRO A 15 1.92 -12.06 18.74
CA PRO A 15 1.17 -13.25 18.32
C PRO A 15 1.78 -13.98 17.10
N PHE A 16 2.72 -13.35 16.40
CA PHE A 16 3.39 -13.83 15.20
C PHE A 16 4.82 -14.36 15.43
N ALA A 17 5.32 -14.38 16.68
CA ALA A 17 6.65 -14.89 16.96
C ALA A 17 6.65 -16.44 16.98
N VAL A 18 6.95 -17.07 15.83
CA VAL A 18 7.20 -18.52 15.77
C VAL A 18 8.31 -18.86 16.77
N ASP A 19 8.08 -19.87 17.61
CA ASP A 19 9.14 -20.47 18.42
C ASP A 19 10.18 -21.05 17.46
N VAL A 20 11.25 -20.30 17.22
CA VAL A 20 12.47 -20.85 16.65
C VAL A 20 13.05 -21.75 17.72
N GLN A 21 12.61 -23.00 17.76
CA GLN A 21 13.28 -24.02 18.56
C GLN A 21 14.72 -24.12 18.03
N ARG A 22 15.66 -23.63 18.84
CA ARG A 22 17.09 -23.83 18.62
C ARG A 22 17.34 -25.33 18.58
N ALA A 23 17.55 -25.88 17.39
CA ALA A 23 18.06 -27.23 17.25
C ALA A 23 19.54 -27.21 17.65
N GLU A 24 19.83 -27.51 18.92
CA GLU A 24 21.20 -27.75 19.39
C GLU A 24 21.63 -29.16 18.99
N ARG A 25 22.69 -29.28 18.19
CA ARG A 25 23.51 -30.50 18.10
C ARG A 25 24.93 -30.16 18.60
N ASN A 26 25.55 -31.15 19.23
CA ASN A 26 26.84 -31.07 19.95
C ASN A 26 28.09 -30.95 19.03
N ASP A 27 27.96 -30.50 17.78
CA ASP A 27 29.05 -30.53 16.78
C ASP A 27 29.64 -29.15 16.43
N GLY A 28 29.32 -28.10 17.21
CA GLY A 28 29.99 -26.80 17.09
C GLY A 28 29.65 -25.99 15.83
N HIS A 29 28.76 -26.49 14.98
CA HIS A 29 28.29 -25.79 13.79
C HIS A 29 26.89 -25.19 14.02
N TYR A 30 26.82 -23.88 14.26
CA TYR A 30 25.55 -23.17 14.30
C TYR A 30 24.96 -23.07 12.89
N TYR A 31 24.05 -23.98 12.53
CA TYR A 31 23.12 -23.69 11.44
C TYR A 31 22.23 -22.54 11.90
N ASN A 32 22.29 -21.41 11.19
CA ASN A 32 21.29 -20.36 11.28
C ASN A 32 19.98 -20.88 10.65
N SER A 33 19.36 -21.86 11.31
CA SER A 33 18.05 -22.44 10.97
C SER A 33 16.90 -21.59 11.54
N GLY A 34 17.18 -20.35 11.92
CA GLY A 34 16.20 -19.43 12.45
C GLY A 34 15.39 -18.78 11.33
N ILE A 35 14.07 -18.89 11.42
CA ILE A 35 13.14 -18.11 10.59
C ILE A 35 13.35 -16.63 10.90
N PHE A 36 13.60 -15.80 9.88
CA PHE A 36 13.72 -14.34 10.05
C PHE A 36 12.39 -13.73 10.50
N LEU A 37 12.43 -12.65 11.29
CA LEU A 37 11.21 -11.97 11.77
C LEU A 37 10.30 -11.52 10.62
N ALA A 38 10.88 -10.98 9.54
CA ALA A 38 10.12 -10.60 8.34
C ALA A 38 9.42 -11.82 7.71
N GLN A 39 10.09 -12.97 7.63
CA GLN A 39 9.49 -14.21 7.14
C GLN A 39 8.34 -14.68 8.04
N SER A 40 8.51 -14.61 9.36
CA SER A 40 7.46 -14.97 10.33
C SER A 40 6.23 -14.08 10.18
N TYR A 41 6.45 -12.77 10.03
CA TYR A 41 5.39 -11.79 9.78
C TYR A 41 4.63 -12.08 8.49
N LEU A 42 5.34 -12.29 7.38
CA LEU A 42 4.74 -12.57 6.08
C LEU A 42 3.93 -13.88 6.09
N ARG A 43 4.41 -14.92 6.78
CA ARG A 43 3.66 -16.18 6.94
C ARG A 43 2.36 -15.95 7.71
N TYR A 44 2.43 -15.26 8.85
CA TYR A 44 1.24 -14.97 9.66
C TYR A 44 0.20 -14.15 8.88
N GLN A 45 0.61 -13.11 8.17
CA GLN A 45 -0.31 -12.31 7.36
C GLN A 45 -0.90 -13.11 6.19
N GLY A 46 -0.11 -13.97 5.56
CA GLY A 46 -0.57 -14.88 4.50
C GLY A 46 -1.60 -15.89 4.99
N GLU A 47 -1.35 -16.56 6.12
CA GLU A 47 -2.31 -17.49 6.74
C GLU A 47 -3.60 -16.80 7.15
N LYS A 48 -3.50 -15.61 7.78
CA LYS A 48 -4.65 -14.79 8.15
C LYS A 48 -5.47 -14.35 6.93
N PHE A 49 -4.82 -14.01 5.82
CA PHE A 49 -5.50 -13.67 4.57
C PHE A 49 -6.21 -14.87 3.96
N ASN A 50 -5.52 -16.01 3.84
CA ASN A 50 -6.07 -17.24 3.28
C ASN A 50 -7.30 -17.75 4.06
N ALA A 51 -7.34 -17.52 5.37
CA ALA A 51 -8.49 -17.90 6.21
C ALA A 51 -9.75 -17.04 5.99
N ARG A 52 -9.65 -15.88 5.33
CA ARG A 52 -10.76 -14.91 5.21
C ARG A 52 -11.05 -14.47 3.77
N PHE A 53 -10.34 -15.00 2.78
CA PHE A 53 -10.50 -14.59 1.39
C PHE A 53 -10.52 -15.81 0.46
N ASP A 54 -11.39 -15.77 -0.54
CA ASP A 54 -11.53 -16.83 -1.54
C ASP A 54 -10.53 -16.66 -2.68
N ALA A 55 -9.91 -17.76 -3.10
CA ALA A 55 -8.87 -17.75 -4.12
C ALA A 55 -9.41 -17.38 -5.52
N ASN A 56 -10.62 -17.84 -5.89
CA ASN A 56 -11.20 -17.51 -7.19
C ASN A 56 -11.62 -16.03 -7.25
N CYS A 57 -12.18 -15.50 -6.18
CA CYS A 57 -12.43 -14.08 -6.03
C CYS A 57 -11.13 -13.25 -6.17
N TYR A 58 -10.02 -13.73 -5.61
CA TYR A 58 -8.73 -13.05 -5.72
C TYR A 58 -8.25 -12.97 -7.17
N LEU A 59 -8.32 -14.07 -7.93
CA LEU A 59 -7.98 -14.10 -9.35
C LEU A 59 -8.83 -13.11 -10.15
N HIS A 60 -10.14 -13.07 -9.92
CA HIS A 60 -11.01 -12.12 -10.61
C HIS A 60 -10.74 -10.65 -10.27
N ILE A 61 -10.26 -10.35 -9.06
CA ILE A 61 -9.84 -8.99 -8.71
C ILE A 61 -8.53 -8.65 -9.42
N LEU A 62 -7.57 -9.57 -9.47
CA LEU A 62 -6.32 -9.37 -10.22
C LEU A 62 -6.60 -9.12 -11.71
N ASP A 63 -7.47 -9.91 -12.35
CA ASP A 63 -7.87 -9.70 -13.74
C ASP A 63 -8.47 -8.30 -13.96
N LYS A 64 -9.25 -7.79 -12.99
CA LYS A 64 -9.81 -6.43 -13.04
C LYS A 64 -8.74 -5.36 -12.92
N ILE A 65 -7.72 -5.57 -12.09
CA ILE A 65 -6.59 -4.65 -11.94
C ILE A 65 -5.73 -4.66 -13.22
N ASP A 66 -5.37 -5.84 -13.72
CA ASP A 66 -4.55 -6.00 -14.94
C ASP A 66 -5.23 -5.42 -16.19
N SER A 67 -6.57 -5.48 -16.23
CA SER A 67 -7.36 -4.90 -17.32
C SER A 67 -7.65 -3.41 -17.17
N HIS A 68 -7.21 -2.75 -16.10
CA HIS A 68 -7.47 -1.34 -15.88
C HIS A 68 -6.71 -0.46 -16.89
N ASP A 69 -7.45 0.17 -17.79
CA ASP A 69 -6.94 1.16 -18.73
C ASP A 69 -8.10 2.08 -19.12
N ILE A 70 -8.01 3.36 -18.74
CA ILE A 70 -9.06 4.35 -18.98
C ILE A 70 -9.09 4.86 -20.43
N ALA A 71 -8.01 4.68 -21.17
CA ALA A 71 -7.82 5.12 -22.54
C ALA A 71 -8.06 4.02 -23.57
N ARG A 72 -8.14 2.75 -23.13
CA ARG A 72 -8.39 1.55 -23.94
C ARG A 72 -9.39 1.82 -25.06
N VAL A 73 -8.93 1.62 -26.31
CA VAL A 73 -9.69 1.76 -27.57
C VAL A 73 -10.36 3.12 -27.83
N ARG A 74 -10.16 4.14 -26.99
CA ARG A 74 -10.83 5.45 -27.14
C ARG A 74 -10.11 6.39 -28.13
N TYR A 75 -8.78 6.35 -28.16
CA TYR A 75 -7.96 7.21 -29.01
C TYR A 75 -6.80 6.44 -29.67
N PRO A 76 -7.10 5.52 -30.60
CA PRO A 76 -6.11 4.58 -31.15
C PRO A 76 -5.01 5.23 -32.01
N SER A 77 -5.15 6.52 -32.33
CA SER A 77 -4.16 7.29 -33.11
C SER A 77 -3.23 8.14 -32.24
N LEU A 78 -3.41 8.15 -30.92
CA LEU A 78 -2.57 8.88 -29.97
C LEU A 78 -1.61 7.91 -29.27
N SER A 79 -0.51 8.42 -28.72
CA SER A 79 0.27 7.64 -27.75
C SER A 79 -0.54 7.37 -26.47
N ASP A 80 -0.12 6.40 -25.67
CA ASP A 80 -0.85 6.00 -24.46
C ASP A 80 -1.05 7.18 -23.50
N ASP A 81 0.00 7.95 -23.22
CA ASP A 81 -0.07 9.13 -22.34
C ASP A 81 -1.01 10.21 -22.89
N GLU A 82 -0.93 10.51 -24.19
CA GLU A 82 -1.82 11.47 -24.84
C GLU A 82 -3.28 11.02 -24.81
N ALA A 83 -3.53 9.72 -25.01
CA ALA A 83 -4.85 9.13 -24.94
C ALA A 83 -5.42 9.22 -23.51
N ILE A 84 -4.60 8.92 -22.49
CA ILE A 84 -4.96 9.05 -21.07
C ILE A 84 -5.29 10.51 -20.74
N LEU A 85 -4.41 11.46 -21.07
CA LEU A 85 -4.65 12.89 -20.84
C LEU A 85 -5.91 13.38 -21.57
N LYS A 86 -6.16 12.88 -22.78
CA LYS A 86 -7.39 13.20 -23.52
C LYS A 86 -8.64 12.71 -22.79
N VAL A 87 -8.63 11.49 -22.24
CA VAL A 87 -9.72 10.96 -21.41
C VAL A 87 -9.91 11.78 -20.14
N LEU A 88 -8.84 12.04 -19.38
CA LEU A 88 -8.90 12.80 -18.14
C LEU A 88 -9.46 14.21 -18.37
N SER A 89 -9.10 14.85 -19.48
CA SER A 89 -9.60 16.19 -19.84
C SER A 89 -11.13 16.25 -20.07
N GLN A 90 -11.79 15.11 -20.28
CA GLN A 90 -13.25 15.04 -20.42
C GLN A 90 -13.97 15.03 -19.08
N ILE A 91 -13.28 14.69 -17.99
CA ILE A 91 -13.86 14.67 -16.64
C ILE A 91 -14.05 16.12 -16.18
N ARG A 92 -15.31 16.55 -16.01
CA ARG A 92 -15.67 17.92 -15.63
C ARG A 92 -15.90 18.11 -14.13
N LYS A 93 -16.15 17.01 -13.41
CA LYS A 93 -16.37 17.05 -11.96
C LYS A 93 -15.07 17.44 -11.24
N PRO A 94 -15.14 18.19 -10.13
CA PRO A 94 -14.01 18.37 -9.25
C PRO A 94 -13.45 17.01 -8.82
N ALA A 95 -12.13 16.91 -8.71
CA ALA A 95 -11.45 15.70 -8.27
C ALA A 95 -10.38 16.02 -7.23
N LEU A 96 -10.35 15.26 -6.15
CA LEU A 96 -9.23 15.23 -5.23
C LEU A 96 -8.35 14.04 -5.59
N VAL A 97 -7.10 14.28 -5.95
CA VAL A 97 -6.09 13.25 -6.19
C VAL A 97 -5.13 13.25 -5.00
N VAL A 98 -5.00 12.10 -4.35
CA VAL A 98 -4.17 11.95 -3.15
C VAL A 98 -3.09 10.91 -3.42
N GLY A 99 -1.83 11.27 -3.21
CA GLY A 99 -0.69 10.35 -3.28
C GLY A 99 0.02 10.21 -1.93
N ALA A 100 0.80 9.14 -1.74
CA ALA A 100 1.69 9.00 -0.58
C ALA A 100 3.15 8.97 -1.06
N PRO A 101 4.08 9.79 -0.51
CA PRO A 101 5.44 9.93 -1.04
C PRO A 101 6.24 8.62 -1.07
N THR A 102 5.91 7.71 -0.16
CA THR A 102 6.58 6.42 0.03
C THR A 102 5.88 5.27 -0.69
N ASP A 103 4.80 5.52 -1.43
CA ASP A 103 4.09 4.48 -2.18
C ASP A 103 4.98 3.90 -3.29
N GLY A 104 5.24 2.60 -3.20
CA GLY A 104 6.01 1.85 -4.18
C GLY A 104 5.16 1.05 -5.18
N LEU A 105 3.84 0.99 -5.00
CA LEU A 105 2.91 0.31 -5.91
C LEU A 105 2.25 1.29 -6.90
N TYR A 106 1.86 2.46 -6.42
CA TYR A 106 1.30 3.55 -7.24
C TYR A 106 2.10 4.83 -6.94
N PRO A 107 3.23 5.05 -7.62
CA PRO A 107 4.18 6.09 -7.25
C PRO A 107 3.61 7.51 -7.42
N PRO A 108 4.00 8.48 -6.55
CA PRO A 108 3.49 9.86 -6.58
C PRO A 108 3.51 10.54 -7.95
N SER A 109 4.47 10.22 -8.80
CA SER A 109 4.57 10.74 -10.17
C SER A 109 3.32 10.45 -10.99
N GLU A 110 2.71 9.27 -10.83
CA GLU A 110 1.50 8.89 -11.54
C GLU A 110 0.28 9.65 -11.02
N GLN A 111 0.18 9.91 -9.71
CA GLN A 111 -0.89 10.74 -9.15
C GLN A 111 -0.76 12.21 -9.57
N ILE A 112 0.48 12.72 -9.65
CA ILE A 112 0.73 14.07 -10.18
C ILE A 112 0.30 14.12 -11.66
N PHE A 113 0.66 13.12 -12.47
CA PHE A 113 0.22 13.01 -13.86
C PHE A 113 -1.31 12.98 -13.99
N LEU A 114 -2.01 12.20 -13.16
CA LEU A 114 -3.47 12.19 -13.10
C LEU A 114 -4.03 13.59 -12.78
N SER A 115 -3.48 14.26 -11.77
CA SER A 115 -3.94 15.60 -11.38
C SER A 115 -3.75 16.64 -12.49
N GLN A 116 -2.66 16.53 -13.27
CA GLN A 116 -2.38 17.44 -14.38
C GLN A 116 -3.31 17.21 -15.58
N GLY A 117 -3.74 15.96 -15.80
CA GLY A 117 -4.67 15.61 -16.88
C GLY A 117 -6.13 16.00 -16.58
N LEU A 118 -6.50 16.12 -15.30
CA LEU A 118 -7.84 16.49 -14.86
C LEU A 118 -8.00 18.03 -14.80
N LYS A 119 -9.08 18.56 -15.39
CA LYS A 119 -9.27 20.02 -15.48
C LYS A 119 -9.51 20.73 -14.15
N ASN A 120 -10.20 20.08 -13.23
CA ASN A 120 -10.63 20.64 -11.95
C ASN A 120 -10.10 19.75 -10.80
N ALA A 121 -8.80 19.49 -10.79
CA ALA A 121 -8.18 18.65 -9.76
C ALA A 121 -7.43 19.46 -8.71
N THR A 122 -7.47 18.95 -7.48
CA THR A 122 -6.56 19.31 -6.40
C THR A 122 -5.69 18.11 -6.10
N PHE A 123 -4.37 18.31 -6.04
CA PHE A 123 -3.43 17.28 -5.62
C PHE A 123 -3.06 17.49 -4.15
N ALA A 124 -3.08 16.42 -3.36
CA ALA A 124 -2.67 16.41 -1.97
C ALA A 124 -1.81 15.17 -1.67
N THR A 125 -1.09 15.24 -0.56
CA THR A 125 -0.14 14.20 -0.17
C THR A 125 -0.41 13.71 1.23
N LEU A 126 -0.50 12.39 1.42
CA LEU A 126 -0.55 11.74 2.73
C LEU A 126 0.87 11.51 3.24
N GLN A 127 1.24 12.17 4.33
CA GLN A 127 2.56 12.00 4.94
C GLN A 127 2.56 10.70 5.76
N SER A 128 3.38 9.73 5.34
CA SER A 128 3.47 8.41 5.97
C SER A 128 4.73 7.66 5.54
N ASP A 129 5.27 6.84 6.44
CA ASP A 129 6.31 5.84 6.14
C ASP A 129 5.71 4.46 5.76
N GLY A 130 4.37 4.35 5.74
CA GLY A 130 3.65 3.10 5.49
C GLY A 130 3.55 2.68 4.02
N GLY A 131 4.19 3.41 3.10
CA GLY A 131 4.10 3.13 1.67
C GLY A 131 2.67 3.19 1.15
N HIS A 132 2.27 2.20 0.36
CA HIS A 132 0.92 2.10 -0.18
C HIS A 132 -0.15 2.08 0.92
N ASP A 133 0.10 1.41 2.05
CA ASP A 133 -0.87 1.32 3.15
C ASP A 133 -1.09 2.67 3.88
N ALA A 134 -0.42 3.74 3.46
CA ALA A 134 -0.61 5.08 4.01
C ALA A 134 -2.08 5.54 4.04
N PHE A 135 -2.90 5.19 3.04
CA PHE A 135 -4.33 5.57 3.04
C PHE A 135 -5.16 4.84 4.11
N LEU A 136 -4.70 3.68 4.58
CA LEU A 136 -5.33 2.95 5.70
C LEU A 136 -4.81 3.43 7.05
N ILE A 137 -3.52 3.80 7.11
CA ILE A 137 -2.84 4.19 8.35
C ILE A 137 -3.16 5.65 8.71
N GLN A 138 -3.15 6.55 7.72
CA GLN A 138 -3.34 7.99 7.90
C GLN A 138 -4.82 8.40 7.76
N GLY A 139 -5.68 7.76 8.55
CA GLY A 139 -7.13 7.98 8.49
C GLY A 139 -7.53 9.43 8.82
N GLU A 140 -6.85 10.07 9.77
CA GLU A 140 -7.12 11.46 10.17
C GLU A 140 -6.80 12.45 9.04
N GLN A 141 -5.58 12.40 8.49
CA GLN A 141 -5.17 13.21 7.33
C GLN A 141 -6.11 12.98 6.14
N SER A 142 -6.49 11.73 5.87
CA SER A 142 -7.43 11.40 4.79
C SER A 142 -8.80 12.03 5.02
N ASN A 143 -9.29 12.02 6.26
CA ASN A 143 -10.58 12.60 6.62
C ASN A 143 -10.57 14.13 6.49
N GLU A 144 -9.51 14.80 6.93
CA GLU A 144 -9.35 16.26 6.78
C GLU A 144 -9.36 16.68 5.30
N LEU A 145 -8.62 15.96 4.46
CA LEU A 145 -8.60 16.19 3.01
C LEU A 145 -10.00 16.02 2.39
N LEU A 146 -10.73 14.97 2.78
CA LEU A 146 -12.09 14.73 2.31
C LEU A 146 -13.06 15.82 2.78
N ARG A 147 -13.02 16.21 4.07
CA ARG A 147 -13.86 17.29 4.62
C ARG A 147 -13.62 18.60 3.89
N SER A 148 -12.35 18.97 3.69
CA SER A 148 -11.97 20.16 2.94
C SER A 148 -12.50 20.11 1.50
N PHE A 149 -12.34 18.97 0.81
CA PHE A 149 -12.80 18.80 -0.57
C PHE A 149 -14.33 18.88 -0.72
N PHE A 150 -15.09 18.34 0.23
CA PHE A 150 -16.55 18.41 0.23
C PHE A 150 -17.10 19.70 0.84
N GLY A 151 -16.26 20.58 1.38
CA GLY A 151 -16.68 21.80 2.08
C GLY A 151 -17.46 21.51 3.37
N LEU A 152 -17.15 20.40 4.04
CA LEU A 152 -17.76 20.02 5.31
C LEU A 152 -17.06 20.74 6.46
N ASP A 153 -17.85 21.21 7.42
CA ASP A 153 -17.36 21.90 8.62
C ASP A 153 -16.46 20.96 9.46
N PRO A 154 -15.33 21.45 10.02
CA PRO A 154 -14.45 20.62 10.87
C PRO A 154 -15.14 20.13 12.16
N ASP A 155 -16.20 20.81 12.61
CA ASP A 155 -16.83 20.62 13.92
C ASP A 155 -18.10 19.73 13.91
N LEU A 156 -18.36 19.02 12.80
CA LEU A 156 -19.43 18.01 12.67
C LEU A 156 -18.95 16.58 12.94
#